data_AF-A0A1D2WN53-F1
#
_entry.id   AF-A0A1D2WN53-F1
#
_cell.length_a   1.000
_cell.length_b   1.000
_cell.length_c   1.000
_cell.angle_alpha   90.00
_cell.angle_beta   90.00
_cell.angle_gamma   90.00
#
_symmetry.space_group_name_H-M   'P 1'
#
loop_
_entity.id
_entity.type
_entity.pdbx_description
1 polymer ?
#
loop_
_entity_poly.entity_id
_entity_poly.type
_entity_poly.pdbx_seq_one_letter_code
_entity_poly.pdbx_strand_id
1 'polypeptide(L)'
;MFKKILIISLSIFILMNGAGAIDSANWTSADVGYETFKIPPQYENPYSSDFDMYEFDEDIDVFTIRYVNPNLMDLYGHFLNEYHGKKVNVAGHDAVHFTYYDRHDKTNNSVLWFSAGEEFYYINWIGSNITPAIKEVVKSSLKSNYTHKEFYSILNDNIKITILSIPLNLKGLIILLSSTHTTSEMV
;
A
#
# COMPACT_ATOMS: atom_id res chain seq x y z
N MET A 1 -10.14 -33.91 44.27
CA MET A 1 -10.36 -32.48 43.92
C MET A 1 -8.97 -31.92 43.63
N PHE A 2 -8.55 -31.57 42.42
CA PHE A 2 -9.10 -30.57 41.52
C PHE A 2 -8.72 -30.92 40.06
N LYS A 3 -9.66 -31.53 39.32
CA LYS A 3 -9.75 -31.36 37.86
C LYS A 3 -10.44 -30.01 37.65
N LYS A 4 -9.71 -28.96 37.26
CA LYS A 4 -10.22 -27.66 36.72
C LYS A 4 -9.10 -26.60 36.69
N ILE A 5 -8.00 -26.84 35.99
CA ILE A 5 -7.09 -25.76 35.57
C ILE A 5 -6.67 -26.06 34.13
N LEU A 6 -7.65 -25.96 33.25
CA LEU A 6 -7.44 -25.88 31.81
C LEU A 6 -8.45 -24.82 31.34
N ILE A 7 -8.04 -23.94 30.43
CA ILE A 7 -8.85 -22.90 29.77
C ILE A 7 -8.95 -21.56 30.53
N ILE A 8 -7.83 -20.82 30.68
CA ILE A 8 -7.88 -19.34 30.76
C ILE A 8 -6.86 -18.68 29.81
N SER A 9 -5.78 -19.36 29.36
CA SER A 9 -4.81 -18.73 28.44
C SER A 9 -5.21 -18.72 26.96
N LEU A 10 -6.26 -19.45 26.55
CA LEU A 10 -6.67 -19.53 25.14
C LEU A 10 -7.67 -18.43 24.73
N SER A 11 -8.26 -17.72 25.68
CA SER A 11 -9.32 -16.72 25.41
C SER A 11 -8.76 -15.37 24.93
N ILE A 12 -7.49 -15.06 25.21
CA ILE A 12 -6.88 -13.77 24.85
C ILE A 12 -6.43 -13.77 23.37
N PHE A 13 -6.11 -14.93 22.80
CA PHE A 13 -5.71 -15.03 21.38
C PHE A 13 -6.89 -15.03 20.39
N ILE A 14 -8.14 -15.20 20.85
CA ILE A 14 -9.32 -15.23 19.97
C ILE A 14 -9.86 -13.82 19.67
N LEU A 15 -9.41 -12.78 20.40
CA LEU A 15 -9.86 -11.41 20.18
C LEU A 15 -9.14 -10.68 19.02
N MET A 16 -8.03 -11.21 18.50
CA MET A 16 -7.26 -10.54 17.43
C MET A 16 -7.79 -10.82 16.01
N ASN A 17 -8.82 -11.66 15.87
CA ASN A 17 -9.46 -11.96 14.57
C ASN A 17 -10.94 -11.54 14.50
N GLY A 18 -11.43 -10.82 15.50
CA GLY A 18 -12.70 -10.12 15.36
C GLY A 18 -12.48 -8.92 14.45
N ALA A 19 -13.07 -8.92 13.25
CA ALA A 19 -13.28 -7.71 12.47
C ALA A 19 -14.22 -6.77 13.25
N GLY A 20 -13.73 -6.18 14.33
CA GLY A 20 -14.42 -5.13 15.05
C GLY A 20 -14.56 -3.96 14.08
N ALA A 21 -15.79 -3.49 13.90
CA ALA A 21 -16.02 -2.24 13.19
C ALA A 21 -15.25 -1.15 13.92
N ILE A 22 -14.38 -0.42 13.22
CA ILE A 22 -13.82 0.81 13.75
C ILE A 22 -14.98 1.80 13.89
N ASP A 23 -15.10 2.42 15.05
CA ASP A 23 -15.89 3.63 15.20
C ASP A 23 -15.07 4.80 14.65
N SER A 24 -15.42 5.21 13.42
CA SER A 24 -14.76 6.30 12.69
C SER A 24 -15.59 7.58 12.72
N ALA A 25 -16.54 7.71 13.65
CA ALA A 25 -17.42 8.87 13.76
C ALA A 25 -16.68 10.14 14.21
N ASN A 26 -15.63 9.99 15.02
CA ASN A 26 -14.82 11.11 15.53
C ASN A 26 -13.57 11.39 14.70
N TRP A 27 -13.35 10.66 13.60
CA TRP A 27 -12.19 10.86 12.75
C TRP A 27 -12.33 12.17 11.97
N THR A 28 -11.24 12.90 11.85
CA THR A 28 -11.18 14.10 11.01
C THR A 28 -11.14 13.72 9.53
N SER A 29 -11.18 14.71 8.65
CA SER A 29 -11.10 14.49 7.20
C SER A 29 -10.05 15.41 6.59
N ALA A 30 -9.41 14.92 5.53
CA ALA A 30 -8.46 15.67 4.73
C ALA A 30 -8.73 15.43 3.24
N ASP A 31 -8.63 16.48 2.45
CA ASP A 31 -8.74 16.40 1.00
C ASP A 31 -7.35 16.14 0.40
N VAL A 32 -7.23 15.11 -0.44
CA VAL A 32 -6.02 14.79 -1.19
C VAL A 32 -6.43 14.46 -2.62
N GLY A 33 -5.93 15.25 -3.56
CA GLY A 33 -6.37 15.27 -4.94
C GLY A 33 -7.86 15.58 -5.02
N TYR A 34 -8.60 14.67 -5.66
CA TYR A 34 -10.04 14.78 -5.86
C TYR A 34 -10.87 13.98 -4.84
N GLU A 35 -10.24 13.47 -3.77
CA GLU A 35 -10.87 12.59 -2.79
C GLU A 35 -10.75 13.17 -1.38
N THR A 36 -11.75 12.90 -0.55
CA THR A 36 -11.73 13.22 0.89
C THR A 36 -11.49 11.94 1.68
N PHE A 37 -10.42 11.91 2.45
CA PHE A 37 -10.05 10.77 3.30
C PHE A 37 -10.39 11.05 4.75
N LYS A 38 -10.92 10.05 5.46
CA LYS A 38 -10.96 10.06 6.92
C LYS A 38 -9.57 9.83 7.48
N ILE A 39 -9.17 10.65 8.45
CA ILE A 39 -7.86 10.57 9.10
C ILE A 39 -8.01 9.98 10.51
N PRO A 40 -7.27 8.90 10.84
CA PRO A 40 -7.27 8.33 12.18
C PRO A 40 -6.79 9.34 13.24
N PRO A 41 -7.33 9.33 14.47
CA PRO A 41 -6.93 10.27 15.51
C PRO A 41 -5.43 10.31 15.82
N GLN A 42 -4.72 9.18 15.68
CA GLN A 42 -3.28 9.12 15.89
C GLN A 42 -2.45 9.81 14.80
N TYR A 43 -3.07 10.23 13.70
CA TYR A 43 -2.46 10.95 12.59
C TYR A 43 -3.10 12.32 12.35
N GLU A 44 -3.78 12.87 13.36
CA GLU A 44 -4.34 14.22 13.33
C GLU A 44 -3.24 15.29 13.41
N ASN A 45 -3.49 16.45 12.80
CA ASN A 45 -2.58 17.60 12.73
C ASN A 45 -1.38 17.31 11.82
N PRO A 46 -1.53 17.48 10.49
CA PRO A 46 -0.47 17.16 9.55
C PRO A 46 0.73 18.09 9.75
N TYR A 47 1.93 17.56 9.49
CA TYR A 47 3.12 18.35 9.24
C TYR A 47 2.94 19.21 7.98
N SER A 48 2.39 18.61 6.92
CA SER A 48 2.06 19.30 5.67
C SER A 48 0.79 18.73 5.03
N SER A 49 -0.02 19.60 4.42
CA SER A 49 -1.20 19.19 3.66
C SER A 49 -1.47 20.16 2.52
N ASP A 50 -1.56 19.61 1.32
CA ASP A 50 -1.89 20.33 0.10
C ASP A 50 -2.72 19.44 -0.84
N PHE A 51 -2.90 19.88 -2.09
CA PHE A 51 -3.66 19.12 -3.07
C PHE A 51 -3.02 17.76 -3.38
N ASP A 52 -1.70 17.63 -3.38
CA ASP A 52 -1.02 16.41 -3.79
C ASP A 52 -0.83 15.44 -2.61
N MET A 53 -0.83 15.93 -1.36
CA MET A 53 -0.52 15.08 -0.21
C MET A 53 -1.13 15.52 1.13
N TYR A 54 -1.29 14.53 2.00
CA TYR A 54 -1.43 14.69 3.44
C TYR A 54 -0.29 13.94 4.12
N GLU A 55 0.54 14.66 4.88
CA GLU A 55 1.75 14.16 5.52
C GLU A 55 1.68 14.45 7.03
N PHE A 56 1.65 13.40 7.85
CA PHE A 56 1.51 13.55 9.30
C PHE A 56 2.81 14.00 9.99
N ASP A 57 3.95 13.51 9.51
CA ASP A 57 5.27 13.72 10.10
C ASP A 57 6.25 14.18 9.01
N GLU A 58 7.38 14.80 9.36
CA GLU A 58 8.43 15.13 8.39
C GLU A 58 9.02 13.90 7.70
N ASP A 59 8.89 12.73 8.35
CA ASP A 59 9.15 11.44 7.75
C ASP A 59 7.88 10.85 7.08
N ILE A 60 7.94 10.78 5.75
CA ILE A 60 6.87 10.29 4.89
C ILE A 60 6.46 8.84 5.17
N ASP A 61 7.31 8.08 5.86
CA ASP A 61 7.09 6.68 6.20
C ASP A 61 6.19 6.50 7.42
N VAL A 62 6.04 7.53 8.26
CA VAL A 62 5.20 7.48 9.46
C VAL A 62 3.73 7.33 9.09
N PHE A 63 3.20 8.29 8.33
CA PHE A 63 1.88 8.22 7.70
C PHE A 63 1.72 9.29 6.62
N THR A 64 1.48 8.87 5.38
CA THR A 64 1.24 9.78 4.26
C THR A 64 0.14 9.26 3.35
N ILE A 65 -0.71 10.14 2.82
CA ILE A 65 -1.61 9.88 1.69
C ILE A 65 -1.14 10.75 0.53
N ARG A 66 -0.93 10.18 -0.66
CA ARG A 66 -0.54 10.95 -1.85
C ARG A 66 -1.46 10.71 -3.04
N TYR A 67 -1.82 11.78 -3.71
CA TYR A 67 -2.32 11.78 -5.07
C TYR A 67 -1.13 11.58 -6.03
N VAL A 68 -1.26 10.62 -6.96
CA VAL A 68 -0.10 10.18 -7.75
C VAL A 68 -0.29 10.19 -9.26
N ASN A 69 -1.46 10.54 -9.80
CA ASN A 69 -1.68 10.53 -11.25
C ASN A 69 -0.59 11.27 -12.07
N PRO A 70 -0.11 12.47 -11.67
CA PRO A 70 0.93 13.16 -12.43
C PRO A 70 2.25 12.38 -12.53
N ASN A 71 2.57 11.55 -11.53
CA ASN A 71 3.85 10.86 -11.38
C ASN A 71 3.69 9.34 -11.20
N LEU A 72 2.55 8.79 -11.63
CA LEU A 72 2.12 7.42 -11.31
C LEU A 72 3.18 6.41 -11.78
N MET A 73 3.70 6.59 -12.99
CA MET A 73 4.67 5.68 -13.60
C MET A 73 5.99 5.64 -12.82
N ASP A 74 6.56 6.80 -12.52
CA ASP A 74 7.88 6.90 -11.90
C ASP A 74 7.84 6.39 -10.46
N LEU A 75 6.83 6.79 -9.70
CA LEU A 75 6.68 6.39 -8.31
C LEU A 75 6.35 4.91 -8.20
N TYR A 76 5.34 4.41 -8.92
CA TYR A 76 4.95 3.00 -8.84
C TYR A 76 6.05 2.09 -9.40
N GLY A 77 6.72 2.51 -10.48
CA GLY A 77 7.87 1.79 -11.05
C GLY A 77 9.03 1.66 -10.08
N HIS A 78 9.32 2.70 -9.29
CA HIS A 78 10.33 2.64 -8.23
C HIS A 78 9.97 1.57 -7.18
N PHE A 79 8.75 1.58 -6.64
CA PHE A 79 8.32 0.58 -5.65
C PHE A 79 8.35 -0.85 -6.19
N LEU A 80 7.98 -1.06 -7.46
CA LEU A 80 8.05 -2.37 -8.10
C LEU A 80 9.48 -2.88 -8.29
N ASN A 81 10.43 -2.00 -8.59
CA ASN A 81 11.82 -2.38 -8.80
C ASN A 81 12.52 -2.73 -7.47
N GLU A 82 12.21 -1.98 -6.41
CA GLU A 82 12.85 -2.14 -5.11
C GLU A 82 12.17 -3.20 -4.23
N TYR A 83 10.85 -3.40 -4.39
CA TYR A 83 10.06 -4.20 -3.47
C TYR A 83 9.05 -5.12 -4.18
N HIS A 84 8.71 -6.21 -3.49
CA HIS A 84 7.72 -7.17 -3.99
C HIS A 84 6.29 -6.75 -3.59
N GLY A 85 5.54 -6.22 -4.56
CA GLY A 85 4.13 -5.86 -4.36
C GLY A 85 3.20 -7.08 -4.38
N LYS A 86 2.26 -7.11 -3.42
CA LYS A 86 1.19 -8.13 -3.35
C LYS A 86 -0.15 -7.53 -3.75
N LYS A 87 -0.82 -8.17 -4.71
CA LYS A 87 -2.22 -7.83 -5.05
C LYS A 87 -3.14 -8.17 -3.88
N VAL A 88 -3.96 -7.21 -3.47
CA VAL A 88 -4.88 -7.34 -2.33
C VAL A 88 -6.21 -6.65 -2.65
N ASN A 89 -7.24 -6.96 -1.88
CA ASN A 89 -8.49 -6.19 -1.88
C ASN A 89 -8.67 -5.55 -0.49
N VAL A 90 -8.85 -4.23 -0.46
CA VAL A 90 -8.95 -3.44 0.77
C VAL A 90 -10.25 -2.66 0.73
N ALA A 91 -11.19 -3.02 1.59
CA ALA A 91 -12.51 -2.38 1.69
C ALA A 91 -13.28 -2.30 0.35
N GLY A 92 -13.08 -3.26 -0.56
CA GLY A 92 -13.71 -3.27 -1.87
C GLY A 92 -12.90 -2.60 -2.98
N HIS A 93 -11.72 -2.04 -2.69
CA HIS A 93 -10.78 -1.53 -3.67
C HIS A 93 -9.75 -2.59 -4.04
N ASP A 94 -9.51 -2.77 -5.33
CA ASP A 94 -8.31 -3.46 -5.80
C ASP A 94 -7.08 -2.61 -5.49
N ALA A 95 -6.03 -3.26 -4.98
CA ALA A 95 -4.84 -2.57 -4.50
C ALA A 95 -3.57 -3.41 -4.61
N VAL A 96 -2.42 -2.75 -4.52
CA VAL A 96 -1.10 -3.38 -4.44
C VAL A 96 -0.41 -2.94 -3.15
N HIS A 97 -0.08 -3.90 -2.30
CA HIS A 97 0.56 -3.68 -1.01
C HIS A 97 2.03 -4.06 -1.09
N PHE A 98 2.90 -3.10 -0.83
CA PHE A 98 4.34 -3.28 -0.68
C PHE A 98 4.70 -3.22 0.80
N THR A 99 5.71 -4.00 1.19
CA THR A 99 6.31 -3.96 2.53
C THR A 99 7.82 -3.90 2.39
N TYR A 100 8.46 -3.04 3.17
CA TYR A 100 9.91 -2.93 3.20
C TYR A 100 10.40 -2.62 4.61
N TYR A 101 11.71 -2.79 4.82
CA TYR A 101 12.36 -2.49 6.09
C TYR A 101 13.28 -1.30 5.91
N ASP A 102 13.00 -0.21 6.63
CA ASP A 102 13.89 0.93 6.71
C ASP A 102 15.02 0.63 7.70
N ARG A 103 16.27 0.77 7.25
CA ARG A 103 17.45 0.50 8.10
C ARG A 103 17.85 1.68 8.98
N HIS A 104 17.51 2.90 8.57
CA HIS A 104 17.75 4.12 9.32
C HIS A 104 16.88 4.10 10.58
N ASP A 105 15.57 3.92 10.41
CA ASP A 105 14.60 3.97 11.51
C ASP A 105 14.34 2.62 12.16
N LYS A 106 14.87 1.53 11.56
CA LYS A 106 14.71 0.14 12.02
C LYS A 106 13.25 -0.28 12.13
N THR A 107 12.42 0.24 11.22
CA THR A 107 10.99 -0.01 11.14
C THR A 107 10.67 -0.86 9.92
N ASN A 108 9.55 -1.58 9.97
CA ASN A 108 8.95 -2.11 8.76
C ASN A 108 7.89 -1.12 8.33
N ASN A 109 7.87 -0.76 7.06
CA ASN A 109 6.94 0.20 6.48
C ASN A 109 6.11 -0.48 5.40
N SER A 110 4.94 0.08 5.13
CA SER A 110 4.01 -0.42 4.13
C SER A 110 3.51 0.69 3.25
N VAL A 111 3.39 0.38 1.95
CA VAL A 111 2.75 1.27 0.99
C VAL A 111 1.62 0.53 0.29
N LEU A 112 0.43 1.13 0.26
CA LEU A 112 -0.75 0.57 -0.40
C LEU A 112 -1.16 1.48 -1.56
N TRP A 113 -1.04 0.97 -2.78
CA TRP A 113 -1.48 1.63 -4.00
C TRP A 113 -2.89 1.19 -4.36
N PHE A 114 -3.79 2.14 -4.64
CA PHE A 114 -5.18 1.87 -5.02
C PHE A 114 -5.72 2.99 -5.90
N SER A 115 -6.93 2.79 -6.42
CA SER A 115 -7.67 3.84 -7.14
C SER A 115 -8.96 4.20 -6.39
N ALA A 116 -9.34 5.47 -6.52
CA ALA A 116 -10.57 6.04 -6.02
C ALA A 116 -11.13 6.99 -7.09
N GLY A 117 -12.40 6.80 -7.47
CA GLY A 117 -12.95 7.45 -8.66
C GLY A 117 -12.13 7.11 -9.92
N GLU A 118 -11.63 8.13 -10.61
CA GLU A 118 -10.76 8.02 -11.79
C GLU A 118 -9.26 8.22 -11.46
N GLU A 119 -8.93 8.32 -10.17
CA GLU A 119 -7.63 8.76 -9.70
C GLU A 119 -6.90 7.63 -8.94
N PHE A 120 -5.57 7.74 -8.85
CA PHE A 120 -4.70 6.84 -8.14
C PHE A 120 -4.05 7.52 -6.94
N TYR A 121 -3.89 6.72 -5.90
CA TYR A 121 -3.35 7.13 -4.61
C TYR A 121 -2.41 6.07 -4.07
N TYR A 122 -1.53 6.49 -3.17
CA TYR A 122 -0.98 5.55 -2.19
C TYR A 122 -1.10 6.07 -0.77
N ILE A 123 -1.13 5.13 0.19
CA ILE A 123 -0.99 5.38 1.61
C ILE A 123 0.30 4.71 2.09
N ASN A 124 1.17 5.45 2.79
CA ASN A 124 2.35 4.93 3.48
C ASN A 124 2.10 4.91 4.99
N TRP A 125 2.61 3.90 5.69
CA TRP A 125 2.55 3.83 7.16
C TRP A 125 3.61 2.90 7.74
N ILE A 126 4.01 3.17 8.99
CA ILE A 126 4.82 2.25 9.78
C ILE A 126 3.99 1.00 10.14
N GLY A 127 4.50 -0.15 9.73
CA GLY A 127 3.98 -1.49 9.98
C GLY A 127 4.04 -2.35 8.71
N SER A 128 3.88 -3.67 8.88
CA SER A 128 3.84 -4.61 7.74
C SER A 128 2.43 -5.08 7.37
N ASN A 129 1.43 -4.76 8.20
CA ASN A 129 0.07 -5.27 8.06
C ASN A 129 -0.89 -4.14 7.71
N ILE A 130 -1.84 -4.43 6.81
CA ILE A 130 -2.98 -3.56 6.53
C ILE A 130 -3.90 -3.58 7.76
N THR A 131 -3.81 -2.54 8.59
CA THR A 131 -4.57 -2.44 9.84
C THR A 131 -6.04 -2.10 9.56
N PRO A 132 -6.95 -2.34 10.52
CA PRO A 132 -8.33 -1.86 10.41
C PRO A 132 -8.40 -0.35 10.14
N ALA A 133 -7.45 0.43 10.67
CA ALA A 133 -7.44 1.88 10.47
C ALA A 133 -7.15 2.24 9.01
N ILE A 134 -6.13 1.63 8.40
CA ILE A 134 -5.83 1.81 6.97
C ILE A 134 -7.01 1.36 6.09
N LYS A 135 -7.70 0.26 6.46
CA LYS A 135 -8.92 -0.16 5.75
C LYS A 135 -10.01 0.91 5.78
N GLU A 136 -10.20 1.58 6.91
CA GLU A 136 -11.21 2.62 7.06
C GLU A 136 -10.82 3.91 6.32
N VAL A 137 -9.52 4.26 6.25
CA VAL A 137 -9.00 5.34 5.39
C VAL A 137 -9.36 5.05 3.92
N VAL A 138 -9.01 3.87 3.40
CA VAL A 138 -9.32 3.49 2.01
C VAL A 138 -10.82 3.52 1.75
N LYS A 139 -11.62 2.96 2.67
CA LYS A 139 -13.09 2.90 2.57
C LYS A 139 -13.77 4.28 2.53
N SER A 140 -13.11 5.33 3.03
CA SER A 140 -13.67 6.68 3.03
C SER A 140 -13.65 7.35 1.66
N SER A 141 -12.82 6.87 0.73
CA SER A 141 -12.75 7.36 -0.65
C SER A 141 -13.85 6.76 -1.55
N LEU A 142 -14.07 7.38 -2.71
CA LEU A 142 -14.97 6.84 -3.71
C LEU A 142 -14.47 5.50 -4.24
N LYS A 143 -15.39 4.59 -4.54
CA LYS A 143 -15.05 3.35 -5.25
C LYS A 143 -14.37 3.68 -6.58
N SER A 144 -13.42 2.83 -6.96
CA SER A 144 -12.77 2.92 -8.27
C SER A 144 -13.80 2.79 -9.40
N ASN A 145 -13.63 3.61 -10.44
CA ASN A 145 -14.34 3.49 -11.71
C ASN A 145 -13.71 2.42 -12.63
N TYR A 146 -12.55 1.87 -12.25
CA TYR A 146 -11.87 0.83 -13.02
C TYR A 146 -12.35 -0.55 -12.61
N THR A 147 -12.48 -1.44 -13.59
CA THR A 147 -12.58 -2.87 -13.32
C THR A 147 -11.27 -3.39 -12.76
N HIS A 148 -11.33 -4.53 -12.05
CA HIS A 148 -10.14 -5.26 -11.58
C HIS A 148 -9.07 -5.41 -12.67
N LYS A 149 -9.48 -5.78 -13.88
CA LYS A 149 -8.56 -5.96 -15.00
C LYS A 149 -7.92 -4.63 -15.41
N GLU A 150 -8.70 -3.57 -15.56
CA GLU A 150 -8.21 -2.25 -15.97
C GLU A 150 -7.24 -1.66 -14.94
N PHE A 151 -7.57 -1.74 -13.65
CA PHE A 151 -6.69 -1.27 -12.58
C PHE A 151 -5.29 -1.88 -12.67
N TYR A 152 -5.18 -3.21 -12.71
CA TYR A 152 -3.87 -3.86 -12.83
C TYR A 152 -3.23 -3.68 -14.22
N SER A 153 -4.02 -3.47 -15.29
CA SER A 153 -3.46 -3.15 -16.61
C SER A 153 -2.80 -1.78 -16.60
N ILE A 154 -3.43 -0.76 -16.00
CA ILE A 154 -2.84 0.58 -15.88
C ILE A 154 -1.53 0.49 -15.09
N LEU A 155 -1.54 -0.17 -13.94
CA LEU A 155 -0.33 -0.35 -13.14
C LEU A 155 0.77 -1.16 -13.87
N ASN A 156 0.42 -2.16 -14.68
CA ASN A 156 1.39 -3.04 -15.34
C ASN A 156 1.84 -2.58 -16.75
N ASP A 157 0.96 -2.02 -17.58
CA ASP A 157 1.30 -1.56 -18.93
C ASP A 157 2.24 -0.34 -18.88
N ASN A 158 2.17 0.41 -17.78
CA ASN A 158 3.13 1.46 -17.47
C ASN A 158 4.57 0.93 -17.23
N ILE A 159 4.77 -0.37 -16.96
CA ILE A 159 6.10 -1.01 -16.87
C ILE A 159 6.71 -1.24 -18.26
N LYS A 160 5.88 -1.56 -19.26
CA LYS A 160 6.35 -1.85 -20.64
C LYS A 160 6.91 -0.61 -21.34
N ILE A 161 6.33 0.56 -21.08
CA ILE A 161 6.81 1.82 -21.67
C ILE A 161 8.19 2.18 -21.11
N THR A 162 8.42 2.00 -19.81
CA THR A 162 9.71 2.25 -19.16
C THR A 162 10.82 1.33 -19.65
N ILE A 163 10.52 0.04 -19.91
CA ILE A 163 11.50 -0.88 -20.52
C ILE A 163 11.83 -0.47 -21.96
N LEU A 164 10.87 0.09 -22.70
CA LEU A 164 11.08 0.51 -24.10
C LEU A 164 11.86 1.82 -24.23
N SER A 165 11.92 2.67 -23.21
CA SER A 165 12.72 3.92 -23.19
C SER A 165 14.16 3.74 -22.69
N ILE A 166 14.56 2.55 -22.24
CA ILE A 166 15.96 2.22 -21.94
C ILE A 166 16.78 2.21 -23.25
N PRO A 167 17.94 2.89 -23.31
CA PRO A 167 18.83 2.84 -24.47
C PRO A 167 19.19 1.39 -24.84
N LEU A 168 19.29 1.09 -26.14
CA LEU A 168 19.47 -0.28 -26.65
C LEU A 168 20.65 -1.03 -26.02
N ASN A 169 21.68 -0.33 -25.55
CA ASN A 169 22.86 -0.93 -24.92
C ASN A 169 22.59 -1.52 -23.52
N LEU A 170 21.55 -1.07 -22.80
CA LEU A 170 21.13 -1.62 -21.51
C LEU A 170 20.01 -2.66 -21.65
N LYS A 171 19.19 -2.57 -22.71
CA LYS A 171 18.17 -3.60 -23.01
C LYS A 171 18.78 -5.00 -23.19
N GLY A 172 19.97 -5.08 -23.81
CA GLY A 172 20.69 -6.34 -23.97
C GLY A 172 21.10 -6.99 -22.65
N LEU A 173 21.45 -6.18 -21.64
CA LEU A 173 21.91 -6.67 -20.33
C LEU A 173 20.75 -7.23 -19.47
N ILE A 174 19.58 -6.61 -19.53
CA ILE A 174 18.39 -7.03 -18.77
C ILE A 174 17.80 -8.34 -19.33
N ILE A 175 17.78 -8.51 -20.66
CA ILE A 175 17.32 -9.76 -21.27
C ILE A 175 18.25 -10.93 -20.89
N LEU A 176 19.57 -10.69 -20.86
CA LEU A 176 20.56 -11.69 -20.43
C LEU A 176 20.35 -12.13 -18.97
N LEU A 177 20.09 -11.21 -18.04
CA LEU A 177 19.87 -11.52 -16.63
C LEU A 177 18.58 -12.31 -16.36
N SER A 178 17.53 -12.11 -17.17
CA SER A 178 16.28 -12.87 -17.06
C SER A 178 16.41 -14.32 -17.57
N SER A 179 17.36 -14.59 -18.49
CA SER A 179 17.59 -15.92 -19.07
C SER A 179 18.50 -16.81 -18.21
N THR A 180 19.29 -16.21 -17.32
CA THR A 180 20.23 -16.96 -16.46
C THR A 180 19.60 -17.57 -15.21
N HIS A 181 18.32 -17.31 -14.93
CA HIS A 181 17.58 -17.92 -13.82
C HIS A 181 16.72 -19.13 -14.20
N THR A 182 16.84 -19.66 -15.42
CA THR A 182 16.05 -20.84 -15.87
C THR A 182 16.90 -21.98 -16.41
N THR A 183 18.07 -22.26 -15.83
CA THR A 183 18.74 -23.56 -16.01
C THR A 183 19.54 -23.95 -14.77
N SER A 184 18.86 -24.61 -13.83
CA SER A 184 19.49 -25.48 -12.83
C SER A 184 18.41 -26.35 -12.19
N GLU A 185 17.94 -27.36 -12.93
CA GLU A 185 17.46 -28.64 -12.38
C GLU A 185 17.16 -29.58 -13.55
N MET A 186 18.13 -30.43 -13.88
CA MET A 186 17.98 -31.80 -14.40
C MET A 186 19.37 -32.34 -14.77
N VAL A 187 20.06 -32.92 -13.77
CA VAL A 187 20.79 -34.19 -13.87
C VAL A 187 20.61 -34.90 -12.54
#